data_AF-A0A7S3XDQ0-F1
#
_entry.id   AF-A0A7S3XDQ0-F1
#
_cell.length_a   1.000
_cell.length_b   1.000
_cell.length_c   1.000
_cell.angle_alpha   90.00
_cell.angle_beta   90.00
_cell.angle_gamma   90.00
#
_symmetry.space_group_name_H-M   'P 1'
#
loop_
_entity.id
_entity.type
_entity.pdbx_description
1 polymer ?
#
loop_
_entity_poly.entity_id
_entity_poly.type
_entity_poly.pdbx_seq_one_letter_code
_entity_poly.pdbx_strand_id
1 'polypeptide(L)'
;AEEVPYGSDVDANLRPDCFLALGLAHCFALDADGKLQDAFVLEPIPAGAYEAMLCGSKTSYTHVVGVTWEQVEAMDVDKLPEEFRAASFAEDFEFRAKAALRTWQRPHAIEKLTPELGTGDVRGGEDFNFDISNKRVLNHVHEVDDSDNIKQDMSIDVYGRDKDEKATKPDASVEELYNA
;
A
#
# COMPACT_ATOMS: atom_id res chain seq x y z
N ALA A 1 11.61 1.31 27.62
CA ALA A 1 11.87 2.22 26.50
C ALA A 1 11.65 3.63 27.02
N GLU A 2 12.58 4.53 26.80
CA GLU A 2 12.43 5.94 27.18
C GLU A 2 11.29 6.54 26.34
N GLU A 3 10.32 7.20 26.98
CA GLU A 3 9.21 7.85 26.26
C GLU A 3 9.76 9.03 25.46
N VAL A 4 9.58 8.98 24.14
CA VAL A 4 9.99 10.07 23.26
C VAL A 4 8.91 11.16 23.31
N PRO A 5 9.25 12.43 23.63
CA PRO A 5 8.26 13.51 23.75
C PRO A 5 7.44 13.70 22.48
N TYR A 6 6.15 14.02 22.62
CA TYR A 6 5.32 14.38 21.47
C TYR A 6 5.92 15.56 20.69
N GLY A 7 6.05 15.41 19.36
CA GLY A 7 6.66 16.42 18.47
C GLY A 7 8.19 16.35 18.36
N SER A 8 8.83 15.38 19.01
CA SER A 8 10.25 15.07 18.76
C SER A 8 10.47 14.60 17.33
N ASP A 9 11.68 14.81 16.80
CA ASP A 9 12.10 14.18 15.57
C ASP A 9 12.02 12.65 15.69
N VAL A 10 11.09 12.06 14.96
CA VAL A 10 10.81 10.62 14.93
C VAL A 10 11.94 9.81 14.28
N ASP A 11 12.87 10.48 13.61
CA ASP A 11 14.02 9.88 12.93
C ASP A 11 15.34 10.06 13.67
N ALA A 12 15.34 10.74 14.82
CA ALA A 12 16.55 11.01 15.60
C ALA A 12 17.33 9.74 16.03
N ASN A 13 16.67 8.58 16.06
CA ASN A 13 17.26 7.29 16.40
C ASN A 13 17.56 6.39 15.18
N LEU A 14 17.35 6.87 13.95
CA LEU A 14 17.75 6.14 12.75
C LEU A 14 19.26 6.30 12.54
N ARG A 15 19.96 5.17 12.50
CA ARG A 15 21.41 5.10 12.28
C ARG A 15 21.68 4.52 10.88
N PRO A 16 22.84 4.83 10.26
CA PRO A 16 23.20 4.29 8.96
C PRO A 16 23.19 2.74 8.89
N ASP A 17 23.50 2.09 10.01
CA ASP A 17 23.54 0.63 10.15
C ASP A 17 22.18 -0.01 10.45
N CYS A 18 21.09 0.78 10.54
CA CYS A 18 19.77 0.22 10.82
C CYS A 18 19.32 -0.72 9.71
N PHE A 19 18.84 -1.89 10.10
CA PHE A 19 18.37 -2.94 9.21
C PHE A 19 17.02 -2.59 8.58
N LEU A 20 16.88 -2.87 7.29
CA LEU A 20 15.64 -2.75 6.52
C LEU A 20 15.49 -3.98 5.62
N ALA A 21 14.29 -4.54 5.55
CA ALA A 21 13.92 -5.46 4.47
C ALA A 21 13.43 -4.65 3.26
N LEU A 22 14.04 -4.89 2.10
CA LEU A 22 13.63 -4.30 0.83
C LEU A 22 12.98 -5.37 -0.06
N GLY A 23 11.73 -5.18 -0.42
CA GLY A 23 10.97 -6.09 -1.28
C GLY A 23 10.98 -5.67 -2.74
N LEU A 24 11.08 -6.66 -3.63
CA LEU A 24 10.83 -6.52 -5.06
C LEU A 24 9.37 -6.88 -5.36
N ALA A 25 8.50 -5.88 -5.46
CA ALA A 25 7.08 -6.07 -5.71
C ALA A 25 6.78 -6.19 -7.21
N HIS A 26 6.00 -7.21 -7.60
CA HIS A 26 5.37 -7.29 -8.92
C HIS A 26 4.02 -6.58 -8.88
N CYS A 27 3.98 -5.41 -9.51
CA CYS A 27 2.80 -4.55 -9.64
C CYS A 27 2.45 -4.39 -11.13
N PHE A 28 1.46 -3.53 -11.39
CA PHE A 28 1.04 -3.20 -12.74
C PHE A 28 0.86 -1.69 -12.88
N ALA A 29 1.00 -1.19 -14.10
CA ALA A 29 0.64 0.19 -14.46
C ALA A 29 -0.16 0.19 -15.77
N LEU A 30 -1.08 1.13 -15.90
CA LEU A 30 -1.80 1.38 -17.15
C LEU A 30 -0.93 2.21 -18.08
N ASP A 31 -0.78 1.79 -19.32
CA ASP A 31 -0.18 2.61 -20.38
C ASP A 31 -1.15 3.68 -20.91
N ALA A 32 -0.71 4.46 -21.89
CA ALA A 32 -1.51 5.53 -22.51
C ALA A 32 -2.77 5.00 -23.22
N ASP A 33 -2.81 3.72 -23.59
CA ASP A 33 -3.95 3.05 -24.22
C ASP A 33 -4.84 2.33 -23.18
N GLY A 34 -4.52 2.43 -21.88
CA GLY A 34 -5.25 1.79 -20.80
C GLY A 34 -4.98 0.29 -20.65
N LYS A 35 -3.88 -0.24 -21.20
CA LYS A 35 -3.49 -1.65 -21.02
C LYS A 35 -2.56 -1.80 -19.84
N LEU A 36 -2.72 -2.91 -19.11
CA LEU A 36 -1.85 -3.25 -17.99
C LEU A 36 -0.48 -3.72 -18.49
N GLN A 37 0.56 -3.09 -17.97
CA GLN A 37 1.96 -3.46 -18.14
C GLN A 37 2.54 -3.88 -16.79
N ASP A 38 3.45 -4.85 -16.79
CA ASP A 38 4.19 -5.24 -15.59
C ASP A 38 5.06 -4.09 -15.08
N ALA A 39 5.05 -3.86 -13.78
CA ALA A 39 5.86 -2.87 -13.10
C ALA A 39 6.51 -3.48 -11.87
N PHE A 40 7.85 -3.41 -11.80
CA PHE A 40 8.60 -3.93 -10.66
C PHE A 40 9.05 -2.77 -9.77
N VAL A 41 8.68 -2.83 -8.49
CA VAL A 41 8.87 -1.72 -7.55
C VAL A 41 9.61 -2.19 -6.31
N LEU A 42 10.63 -1.41 -5.91
CA LEU A 42 11.38 -1.60 -4.67
C LEU A 42 10.66 -0.92 -3.52
N GLU A 43 10.22 -1.71 -2.55
CA GLU A 43 9.45 -1.22 -1.41
C GLU A 43 10.11 -1.57 -0.07
N PRO A 44 10.14 -0.63 0.88
CA PRO A 44 10.55 -0.96 2.24
C PRO A 44 9.44 -1.78 2.90
N ILE A 45 9.79 -2.96 3.42
CA ILE A 45 8.86 -3.86 4.09
C ILE A 45 8.93 -3.62 5.61
N PRO A 46 7.83 -3.21 6.27
CA PRO A 46 7.78 -3.16 7.73
C PRO A 46 7.92 -4.55 8.36
N ALA A 47 8.51 -4.62 9.56
CA ALA A 47 8.78 -5.88 10.26
C ALA A 47 7.55 -6.78 10.39
N GLY A 48 6.38 -6.22 10.74
CA GLY A 48 5.13 -7.00 10.85
C GLY A 48 4.59 -7.52 9.51
N ALA A 49 4.85 -6.81 8.41
CA ALA A 49 4.48 -7.29 7.08
C ALA A 49 5.40 -8.45 6.65
N TYR A 50 6.70 -8.35 6.94
CA TYR A 50 7.64 -9.45 6.71
C TYR A 50 7.28 -10.67 7.54
N GLU A 51 6.95 -10.51 8.82
CA GLU A 51 6.48 -11.61 9.67
C GLU A 51 5.21 -12.27 9.11
N ALA A 52 4.24 -11.49 8.62
CA ALA A 52 3.05 -12.03 7.99
C ALA A 52 3.37 -12.86 6.73
N MET A 53 4.36 -12.45 5.94
CA MET A 53 4.86 -13.21 4.79
C MET A 53 5.48 -14.55 5.23
N LEU A 54 6.28 -14.56 6.29
CA LEU A 54 6.84 -15.79 6.86
C LEU A 54 5.75 -16.75 7.37
N CYS A 55 4.61 -16.23 7.82
CA CYS A 55 3.44 -17.03 8.17
C CYS A 55 2.63 -17.53 6.95
N GLY A 56 3.08 -17.29 5.72
CA GLY A 56 2.44 -17.77 4.49
C GLY A 56 1.34 -16.84 3.95
N SER A 57 1.27 -15.60 4.42
CA SER A 57 0.36 -14.62 3.84
C SER A 57 0.70 -14.37 2.36
N LYS A 58 -0.34 -14.23 1.55
CA LYS A 58 -0.20 -13.92 0.13
C LYS A 58 0.52 -12.58 -0.05
N THR A 59 1.42 -12.51 -1.01
CA THR A 59 2.23 -11.32 -1.26
C THR A 59 2.48 -11.08 -2.74
N SER A 60 2.67 -9.82 -3.12
CA SER A 60 3.14 -9.44 -4.45
C SER A 60 4.67 -9.36 -4.54
N TYR A 61 5.40 -9.61 -3.45
CA TYR A 61 6.87 -9.59 -3.47
C TYR A 61 7.40 -10.91 -4.05
N THR A 62 8.23 -10.81 -5.09
CA THR A 62 8.92 -11.97 -5.67
C THR A 62 10.20 -12.29 -4.90
N HIS A 63 10.88 -11.24 -4.41
CA HIS A 63 12.11 -11.32 -3.64
C HIS A 63 12.11 -10.31 -2.51
N VAL A 64 12.89 -10.58 -1.46
CA VAL A 64 13.19 -9.67 -0.36
C VAL A 64 14.69 -9.76 -0.07
N VAL A 65 15.34 -8.62 0.09
CA VAL A 65 16.75 -8.52 0.48
C VAL A 65 16.87 -7.77 1.81
N GLY A 66 17.72 -8.25 2.71
CA GLY A 66 18.09 -7.49 3.91
C GLY A 66 19.18 -6.48 3.60
N VAL A 67 18.98 -5.22 3.95
CA VAL A 67 19.92 -4.12 3.68
C VAL A 67 20.07 -3.21 4.91
N THR A 68 21.10 -2.37 4.92
CA THR A 68 21.22 -1.26 5.86
C THR A 68 20.65 0.02 5.26
N TRP A 69 20.26 0.98 6.11
CA TRP A 69 19.80 2.29 5.65
C TRP A 69 20.81 2.98 4.73
N GLU A 70 22.09 2.97 5.10
CA GLU A 70 23.17 3.55 4.29
C GLU A 70 23.26 2.99 2.87
N GLN A 71 22.93 1.70 2.69
CA GLN A 71 22.98 1.06 1.38
C GLN A 71 21.90 1.58 0.43
N VAL A 72 20.74 1.99 0.96
CA VAL A 72 19.56 2.33 0.16
C VAL A 72 19.12 3.80 0.25
N GLU A 73 19.70 4.59 1.16
CA GLU A 73 19.41 6.02 1.32
C GLU A 73 19.62 6.81 0.02
N ALA A 74 20.67 6.46 -0.74
CA ALA A 74 20.97 7.10 -2.02
C ALA A 74 20.05 6.65 -3.17
N MET A 75 19.15 5.69 -2.94
CA MET A 75 18.24 5.10 -3.95
C MET A 75 18.98 4.66 -5.22
N ASP A 76 20.17 4.07 -5.03
CA ASP A 76 21.04 3.61 -6.10
C ASP A 76 20.84 2.11 -6.32
N VAL A 77 20.12 1.76 -7.40
CA VAL A 77 19.80 0.35 -7.74
C VAL A 77 21.05 -0.48 -8.06
N ASP A 78 22.15 0.14 -8.48
CA ASP A 78 23.37 -0.59 -8.86
C ASP A 78 24.07 -1.22 -7.65
N LYS A 79 23.79 -0.70 -6.44
CA LYS A 79 24.29 -1.25 -5.17
C LYS A 79 23.48 -2.47 -4.70
N LEU A 80 22.38 -2.79 -5.36
CA LEU A 80 21.54 -3.92 -5.01
C LEU A 80 21.94 -5.20 -5.79
N PRO A 81 21.50 -6.38 -5.30
CA PRO A 81 21.60 -7.63 -6.04
C PRO A 81 20.97 -7.54 -7.44
N GLU A 82 21.42 -8.39 -8.35
CA GLU A 82 21.06 -8.34 -9.78
C GLU A 82 19.54 -8.37 -10.02
N GLU A 83 18.83 -9.15 -9.22
CA GLU A 83 17.38 -9.34 -9.27
C GLU A 83 16.60 -8.02 -9.07
N PHE A 84 17.20 -7.06 -8.35
CA PHE A 84 16.56 -5.79 -7.97
C PHE A 84 16.87 -4.65 -8.95
N ARG A 85 17.87 -4.80 -9.83
CA ARG A 85 18.40 -3.69 -10.65
C ARG A 85 17.44 -3.17 -11.72
N ALA A 86 16.50 -3.99 -12.17
CA ALA A 86 15.52 -3.62 -13.18
C ALA A 86 14.28 -2.91 -12.62
N ALA A 87 14.18 -2.77 -11.29
CA ALA A 87 13.03 -2.19 -10.62
C ALA A 87 13.24 -0.70 -10.30
N SER A 88 12.14 0.04 -10.14
CA SER A 88 12.17 1.42 -9.65
C SER A 88 11.84 1.47 -8.17
N PHE A 89 12.41 2.43 -7.44
CA PHE A 89 11.96 2.69 -6.07
C PHE A 89 10.53 3.20 -6.04
N ALA A 90 9.80 2.82 -4.98
CA ALA A 90 8.43 3.26 -4.77
C ALA A 90 8.31 4.78 -4.59
N GLU A 91 7.10 5.30 -4.82
CA GLU A 91 6.74 6.67 -4.44
C GLU A 91 6.92 6.86 -2.93
N ASP A 92 7.44 8.03 -2.55
CA ASP A 92 7.79 8.42 -1.18
C ASP A 92 8.69 7.39 -0.48
N PHE A 93 9.60 6.74 -1.22
CA PHE A 93 10.46 5.69 -0.71
C PHE A 93 11.18 6.07 0.59
N GLU A 94 11.83 7.24 0.63
CA GLU A 94 12.58 7.68 1.81
C GLU A 94 11.68 7.75 3.06
N PHE A 95 10.51 8.38 2.94
CA PHE A 95 9.56 8.48 4.05
C PHE A 95 9.07 7.10 4.50
N ARG A 96 8.69 6.24 3.54
CA ARG A 96 8.23 4.87 3.81
C ARG A 96 9.34 4.00 4.41
N ALA A 97 10.58 4.18 3.97
CA ALA A 97 11.75 3.46 4.45
C ALA A 97 12.05 3.84 5.89
N LYS A 98 12.07 5.13 6.22
CA LYS A 98 12.21 5.63 7.60
C LYS A 98 11.09 5.09 8.51
N ALA A 99 9.85 5.07 8.04
CA ALA A 99 8.74 4.47 8.79
C ALA A 99 8.95 2.96 9.03
N ALA A 100 9.37 2.20 8.00
CA ALA A 100 9.65 0.77 8.13
C ALA A 100 10.84 0.50 9.06
N LEU A 101 11.94 1.27 8.96
CA LEU A 101 13.13 1.17 9.81
C LEU A 101 12.76 1.21 11.30
N ARG A 102 11.86 2.12 11.70
CA ARG A 102 11.38 2.22 13.10
C ARG A 102 10.72 0.92 13.59
N THR A 103 10.10 0.13 12.70
CA THR A 103 9.51 -1.17 13.05
C THR A 103 10.57 -2.26 13.23
N TRP A 104 11.67 -2.18 12.48
CA TRP A 104 12.81 -3.10 12.58
C TRP A 104 13.67 -2.88 13.83
N GLN A 105 13.60 -1.71 14.46
CA GLN A 105 14.26 -1.42 15.73
C GLN A 105 13.57 -2.04 16.96
N ARG A 106 12.42 -2.70 16.79
CA ARG A 106 11.71 -3.33 17.91
C ARG A 106 12.44 -4.60 18.36
N PRO A 107 12.48 -4.93 19.66
CA PRO A 107 13.21 -6.11 20.16
C PRO A 107 12.87 -7.41 19.42
N HIS A 108 11.58 -7.66 19.17
CA HIS A 108 11.15 -8.84 18.41
C HIS A 108 11.73 -8.89 17.00
N ALA A 109 11.72 -7.76 16.28
CA ALA A 109 12.27 -7.70 14.93
C ALA A 109 13.78 -7.96 14.93
N ILE A 110 14.52 -7.32 15.86
CA ILE A 110 15.97 -7.48 16.01
C ILE A 110 16.34 -8.93 16.36
N GLU A 111 15.61 -9.56 17.28
CA GLU A 111 15.97 -10.88 17.82
C GLU A 111 15.47 -12.04 16.95
N LYS A 112 14.38 -11.87 16.21
CA LYS A 112 13.70 -12.96 15.49
C LYS A 112 13.68 -12.78 13.99
N LEU A 113 13.43 -11.57 13.50
CA LEU A 113 13.18 -11.35 12.07
C LEU A 113 14.46 -10.99 11.31
N THR A 114 15.29 -10.11 11.85
CA THR A 114 16.57 -9.72 11.22
C THR A 114 17.52 -10.90 11.02
N PRO A 115 17.70 -11.84 11.98
CA PRO A 115 18.53 -13.01 11.77
C PRO A 115 17.93 -14.02 10.78
N GLU A 116 16.61 -14.00 10.56
CA GLU A 116 15.95 -14.84 9.56
C GLU A 116 16.29 -14.36 8.15
N LEU A 117 16.17 -13.05 7.90
CA LEU A 117 16.47 -12.53 6.57
C LEU A 117 17.98 -12.47 6.31
N GLY A 118 18.77 -12.01 7.28
CA GLY A 118 20.21 -11.74 7.11
C GLY A 118 20.47 -10.42 6.36
N THR A 119 21.59 -9.75 6.66
CA THR A 119 21.99 -8.53 5.92
C THR A 119 22.83 -8.91 4.71
N GLY A 120 22.40 -8.47 3.53
CA GLY A 120 22.98 -8.84 2.23
C GLY A 120 22.38 -10.10 1.61
N ASP A 121 21.60 -10.86 2.38
CA ASP A 121 20.97 -12.09 1.94
C ASP A 121 19.66 -11.80 1.19
N VAL A 122 19.44 -12.55 0.11
CA VAL A 122 18.25 -12.46 -0.74
C VAL A 122 17.41 -13.72 -0.53
N ARG A 123 16.12 -13.52 -0.35
CA ARG A 123 15.10 -14.58 -0.30
C ARG A 123 14.07 -14.37 -1.39
N GLY A 124 13.53 -15.44 -1.95
CA GLY A 124 12.60 -15.34 -3.06
C GLY A 124 12.12 -16.69 -3.57
N GLY A 125 11.22 -16.66 -4.55
CA GLY A 125 10.65 -17.88 -5.13
C GLY A 125 9.76 -18.64 -4.14
N GLU A 126 10.15 -19.86 -3.76
CA GLU A 126 9.37 -20.75 -2.89
C GLU A 126 9.29 -20.28 -1.42
N ASP A 127 10.13 -19.32 -1.02
CA ASP A 127 10.11 -18.74 0.32
C ASP A 127 8.83 -17.97 0.64
N PHE A 128 8.12 -17.49 -0.39
CA PHE A 128 6.95 -16.63 -0.23
C PHE A 128 5.73 -17.17 -0.98
N ASN A 129 4.55 -16.95 -0.40
CA ASN A 129 3.27 -17.23 -1.03
C ASN A 129 2.94 -16.13 -2.06
N PHE A 130 3.68 -16.12 -3.17
CA PHE A 130 3.52 -15.13 -4.23
C PHE A 130 2.20 -15.31 -4.98
N ASP A 131 1.41 -14.23 -5.08
CA ASP A 131 0.10 -14.24 -5.75
C ASP A 131 -0.20 -12.91 -6.46
N ILE A 132 -0.55 -13.00 -7.74
CA ILE A 132 -0.93 -11.87 -8.60
C ILE A 132 -2.40 -11.94 -9.06
N SER A 133 -3.21 -12.81 -8.43
CA SER A 133 -4.65 -12.90 -8.72
C SER A 133 -5.37 -11.56 -8.52
N ASN A 134 -4.99 -10.81 -7.47
CA ASN A 134 -5.43 -9.44 -7.23
C ASN A 134 -4.34 -8.46 -7.66
N LYS A 135 -4.52 -7.87 -8.85
CA LYS A 135 -3.51 -6.99 -9.46
C LYS A 135 -3.44 -5.65 -8.76
N ARG A 136 -2.25 -5.29 -8.28
CA ARG A 136 -1.96 -3.96 -7.71
C ARG A 136 -1.57 -2.99 -8.83
N VAL A 137 -2.48 -2.10 -9.21
CA VAL A 137 -2.25 -1.10 -10.27
C VAL A 137 -1.80 0.22 -9.65
N LEU A 138 -0.59 0.68 -9.98
CA LEU A 138 0.08 1.81 -9.30
C LEU A 138 -0.55 3.17 -9.64
N ASN A 139 -0.92 3.36 -10.91
CA ASN A 139 -1.44 4.63 -11.43
C ASN A 139 -2.97 4.61 -11.61
N HIS A 140 -3.67 3.70 -10.93
CA HIS A 140 -5.12 3.68 -10.97
C HIS A 140 -5.67 4.74 -10.02
N VAL A 141 -6.41 5.71 -10.58
CA VAL A 141 -7.19 6.66 -9.80
C VAL A 141 -8.60 6.10 -9.67
N HIS A 142 -9.03 5.86 -8.44
CA HIS A 142 -10.43 5.51 -8.16
C HIS A 142 -11.25 6.80 -8.10
N GLU A 143 -12.03 7.05 -9.15
CA GLU A 143 -13.00 8.14 -9.17
C GLU A 143 -14.29 7.64 -8.51
N VAL A 144 -14.60 8.18 -7.33
CA VAL A 144 -15.83 7.86 -6.60
C VAL A 144 -16.98 8.59 -7.25
N ASP A 145 -18.05 7.87 -7.58
CA ASP A 145 -19.27 8.45 -8.14
C ASP A 145 -20.48 8.32 -7.19
N ASP A 146 -21.59 8.96 -7.56
CA ASP A 146 -22.82 8.93 -6.76
C ASP A 146 -23.41 7.51 -6.61
N SER A 147 -23.02 6.57 -7.50
CA SER A 147 -23.46 5.18 -7.46
C SER A 147 -22.69 4.33 -6.46
N ASP A 148 -21.48 4.74 -6.07
CA ASP A 148 -20.72 4.15 -4.96
C ASP A 148 -21.32 4.46 -3.58
N ASN A 149 -22.30 5.36 -3.51
CA ASN A 149 -22.92 5.81 -2.27
C ASN A 149 -23.86 4.75 -1.67
N ILE A 150 -23.31 3.85 -0.87
CA ILE A 150 -24.09 2.91 -0.06
C ILE A 150 -24.69 3.66 1.14
N LYS A 151 -26.02 3.76 1.20
CA LYS A 151 -26.75 4.36 2.32
C LYS A 151 -26.45 3.57 3.61
N GLN A 152 -25.87 4.24 4.60
CA GLN A 152 -25.55 3.64 5.90
C GLN A 152 -26.80 3.36 6.76
N ASP A 153 -27.92 4.04 6.49
CA ASP A 153 -29.20 3.83 7.14
C ASP A 153 -30.34 3.98 6.13
N MET A 154 -31.06 2.89 5.87
CA MET A 154 -32.21 2.87 4.96
C MET A 154 -33.46 3.54 5.56
N SER A 155 -33.45 3.86 6.86
CA SER A 155 -34.60 4.48 7.54
C SER A 155 -34.63 6.01 7.46
N ILE A 156 -33.54 6.63 6.98
CA ILE A 156 -33.35 8.07 6.89
C ILE A 156 -33.01 8.45 5.42
N ASP A 157 -33.99 8.33 4.52
CA ASP A 157 -33.85 8.94 3.19
C ASP A 157 -34.19 10.44 3.25
N VAL A 158 -33.17 11.25 3.60
CA VAL A 158 -33.28 12.73 3.65
C VAL A 158 -33.55 13.33 2.26
N TYR A 159 -33.26 12.60 1.18
CA TYR A 159 -33.38 13.09 -0.19
C TYR A 159 -34.67 12.63 -0.89
N GLY A 160 -35.56 11.90 -0.21
CA GLY A 160 -36.91 11.59 -0.68
C GLY A 160 -36.99 10.87 -2.03
N ARG A 161 -35.97 10.09 -2.39
CA ARG A 161 -35.83 9.40 -3.67
C ARG A 161 -36.72 8.15 -3.77
N ASP A 162 -37.26 7.66 -2.65
CA ASP A 162 -38.24 6.56 -2.60
C ASP A 162 -39.60 6.86 -3.25
N LYS A 163 -39.81 8.02 -3.87
CA LYS A 163 -41.09 8.39 -4.49
C LYS A 163 -41.14 8.32 -6.01
N ASP A 164 -40.02 8.13 -6.71
CA ASP A 164 -40.01 8.24 -8.18
C ASP A 164 -40.22 6.93 -8.94
N GLU A 165 -40.28 5.77 -8.26
CA GLU A 165 -40.70 4.51 -8.92
C GLU A 165 -42.21 4.31 -9.02
N LYS A 166 -43.03 5.19 -8.42
CA LYS A 166 -44.47 5.24 -8.68
C LYS A 166 -44.80 6.44 -9.53
N ALA A 167 -44.67 6.25 -10.84
CA ALA A 167 -45.35 7.05 -11.86
C ALA A 167 -46.86 7.17 -11.52
N THR A 168 -47.20 8.16 -10.70
CA THR A 168 -48.58 8.49 -10.35
C THR A 168 -48.85 9.78 -11.08
N LYS A 169 -49.78 9.69 -12.03
CA LYS A 169 -50.23 10.78 -12.90
C LYS A 169 -50.43 12.08 -12.10
N PRO A 170 -50.12 13.26 -12.67
CA PRO A 170 -50.30 14.52 -11.97
C PRO A 170 -51.74 14.66 -11.50
N ASP A 171 -51.88 15.00 -10.22
CA ASP A 171 -53.14 15.23 -9.53
C ASP A 171 -53.87 16.41 -10.19
N ALA A 172 -55.13 16.20 -10.58
CA ALA A 172 -55.94 17.17 -11.34
C ALA A 172 -56.13 18.52 -10.61
N SER A 173 -55.82 18.57 -9.31
CA SER A 173 -55.84 19.80 -8.50
C SER A 173 -54.73 20.81 -8.84
N VAL A 174 -53.68 20.40 -9.56
CA VAL A 174 -52.55 21.31 -9.92
C VAL A 174 -52.87 22.17 -11.15
N GLU A 175 -53.73 21.71 -12.05
CA GLU A 175 -54.12 22.45 -13.28
C GLU A 175 -55.08 23.62 -12.98
N GLU A 176 -55.85 23.54 -11.90
CA GLU A 176 -56.75 24.62 -11.47
C GLU A 176 -55.99 25.83 -10.89
N LEU A 177 -54.80 25.59 -10.31
CA LEU A 177 -53.96 26.65 -9.73
C LEU A 177 -53.21 27.48 -10.78
N TYR A 178 -53.02 26.96 -11.99
CA TYR A 178 -52.33 27.68 -13.08
C TYR A 178 -53.25 28.60 -13.89
N ASN A 179 -54.57 28.47 -13.72
CA ASN A 179 -55.57 29.25 -14.48
C ASN A 179 -56.44 30.15 -13.58
N ALA A 180 -56.03 30.39 -12.33
CA ALA A 180 -56.71 31.30 -11.38
C ALA A 180 -56.04 32.67 -11.30
#